data_AF-A0A1C6DCL9-F1
#
_entry.id   AF-A0A1C6DCL9-F1
#
_cell.length_a   1.000
_cell.length_b   1.000
_cell.length_c   1.000
_cell.angle_alpha   90.00
_cell.angle_beta   90.00
_cell.angle_gamma   90.00
#
_symmetry.space_group_name_H-M   'P 1'
#
loop_
_entity.id
_entity.type
_entity.pdbx_description
1 polymer ?
#
loop_
_entity_poly.entity_id
_entity_poly.type
_entity_poly.pdbx_seq_one_letter_code
_entity_poly.pdbx_strand_id
1 'polypeptide(L)'
;MLTNYSNLSDKDKKKFEQSIKAMYIILGLAVIFFYVLPFACMFTGNLAQVLVPMILLNVNTIFVFIACLIHSKKYNFSVLIPLALAIFYIPTVIILYRDFHYMMFAAIYLVLGLFGEFTGYLFLKRKHNKRQPFGLNRLVNGKKEKKAKPQKNKNSKKK
;
A
#
# COMPACT_ATOMS: atom_id res chain seq x y z
N MET A 1 -7.53 -13.00 14.97
CA MET A 1 -6.75 -12.33 16.03
C MET A 1 -7.29 -10.93 16.21
N LEU A 2 -8.18 -10.73 17.19
CA LEU A 2 -8.69 -9.42 17.61
C LEU A 2 -7.67 -8.83 18.60
N THR A 3 -6.73 -8.05 18.09
CA THR A 3 -5.73 -7.38 18.92
C THR A 3 -6.41 -6.26 19.72
N ASN A 4 -6.30 -6.34 21.05
CA ASN A 4 -6.77 -5.36 22.02
C ASN A 4 -6.39 -3.91 21.62
N TYR A 5 -7.38 -3.12 21.20
CA TYR A 5 -7.25 -1.68 20.86
C TYR A 5 -6.93 -0.78 22.07
N SER A 6 -7.05 -1.31 23.29
CA SER A 6 -6.87 -0.57 24.54
C SER A 6 -5.41 -0.21 24.85
N ASN A 7 -4.43 -0.92 24.28
CA ASN A 7 -3.01 -0.75 24.59
C ASN A 7 -2.16 -0.09 23.47
N LEU A 8 -2.78 0.49 22.43
CA LEU A 8 -2.03 1.23 21.40
C LEU A 8 -1.63 2.62 21.91
N SER A 9 -0.33 2.93 21.85
CA SER A 9 0.21 4.27 22.11
C SER A 9 -0.56 5.33 21.31
N ASP A 10 -0.87 6.49 21.89
CA ASP A 10 -1.64 7.57 21.24
C ASP A 10 -1.05 8.00 19.89
N LYS A 11 0.26 7.82 19.68
CA LYS A 11 0.94 8.08 18.40
C LYS A 11 0.51 7.10 17.31
N ASP A 12 0.28 5.83 17.64
CA ASP A 12 -0.14 4.80 16.69
C ASP A 12 -1.63 4.94 16.35
N LYS A 13 -2.46 5.31 17.34
CA LYS A 13 -3.87 5.66 17.09
C LYS A 13 -4.00 6.83 16.11
N LYS A 14 -3.24 7.91 16.33
CA LYS A 14 -3.25 9.07 15.41
C LYS A 14 -2.77 8.72 13.99
N LYS A 15 -1.77 7.84 13.86
CA LYS A 15 -1.32 7.36 12.53
C LYS A 15 -2.38 6.50 11.84
N PHE A 16 -3.07 5.65 12.59
CA PHE A 16 -4.15 4.82 12.06
C PHE A 16 -5.33 5.66 11.58
N GLU A 17 -5.78 6.64 12.36
CA GLU A 17 -6.82 7.58 11.94
C GLU A 17 -6.45 8.34 10.66
N GLN A 18 -5.19 8.76 10.53
CA GLN A 18 -4.71 9.42 9.31
C GLN A 18 -4.66 8.49 8.09
N SER A 19 -4.38 7.20 8.29
CA SER A 19 -4.46 6.18 7.24
C SER A 19 -5.90 5.97 6.79
N ILE A 20 -6.85 5.85 7.73
CA ILE A 20 -8.28 5.74 7.41
C ILE A 20 -8.77 6.98 6.65
N LYS A 21 -8.41 8.20 7.08
CA LYS A 21 -8.77 9.43 6.35
C LYS A 21 -8.21 9.42 4.93
N ALA A 22 -6.96 8.99 4.74
CA ALA A 22 -6.37 8.87 3.40
C ALA A 22 -7.08 7.82 2.54
N MET A 23 -7.47 6.69 3.13
CA MET A 23 -8.27 5.66 2.46
C MET A 23 -9.61 6.23 1.96
N TYR A 24 -10.33 6.99 2.80
CA TYR A 24 -11.57 7.66 2.37
C TYR A 24 -11.36 8.65 1.23
N ILE A 25 -10.27 9.42 1.24
CA ILE A 25 -9.94 10.34 0.15
C ILE A 25 -9.68 9.57 -1.16
N ILE A 26 -8.94 8.46 -1.09
CA ILE A 26 -8.67 7.59 -2.24
C ILE A 26 -9.97 7.00 -2.79
N LEU A 27 -10.86 6.52 -1.92
CA LEU A 27 -12.19 6.04 -2.29
C LEU A 27 -13.04 7.13 -2.93
N GLY A 28 -13.02 8.36 -2.39
CA GLY A 28 -13.71 9.51 -2.98
C GLY A 28 -13.19 9.83 -4.39
N LEU A 29 -11.87 9.80 -4.60
CA LEU A 29 -11.28 9.93 -5.93
C LEU A 29 -11.66 8.75 -6.84
N ALA A 30 -11.73 7.53 -6.31
CA ALA A 30 -12.14 6.35 -7.06
C ALA A 30 -13.58 6.48 -7.59
N VAL A 31 -14.48 7.18 -6.89
CA VAL A 31 -15.82 7.49 -7.42
C VAL A 31 -15.70 8.29 -8.73
N ILE A 32 -14.82 9.28 -8.78
CA ILE A 32 -14.64 10.13 -9.96
C ILE A 32 -14.07 9.31 -11.12
N PHE A 33 -12.99 8.56 -10.87
CA PHE A 33 -12.31 7.78 -11.91
C PHE A 33 -13.12 6.58 -12.39
N PHE A 34 -13.81 5.86 -11.50
CA PHE A 34 -14.55 4.67 -11.86
C PHE A 34 -15.98 4.95 -12.30
N TYR A 35 -16.64 6.01 -11.84
CA TYR A 35 -18.05 6.24 -12.17
C TYR A 35 -18.24 7.46 -13.05
N VAL A 36 -17.75 8.63 -12.63
CA VAL A 36 -18.02 9.90 -13.34
C VAL A 36 -17.34 9.93 -14.71
N LEU A 37 -16.07 9.54 -14.76
CA LEU A 37 -15.26 9.61 -15.98
C LEU A 37 -15.77 8.67 -17.09
N PRO A 38 -16.00 7.36 -16.85
CA PRO A 38 -16.56 6.49 -17.89
C PRO A 38 -18.01 6.83 -18.23
N PHE A 39 -18.82 7.33 -17.28
CA PHE A 39 -20.17 7.80 -17.58
C PHE A 39 -20.15 8.98 -18.56
N ALA A 40 -19.28 9.98 -18.34
CA ALA A 40 -19.11 11.10 -19.26
C ALA A 40 -18.68 10.64 -20.67
N CYS A 41 -17.83 9.62 -20.74
CA CYS A 41 -17.36 9.09 -22.03
C CYS A 41 -18.44 8.33 -22.80
N MET A 42 -19.42 7.73 -22.12
CA MET A 42 -20.54 7.07 -22.79
C MET A 42 -21.44 8.05 -23.57
N PHE A 43 -21.47 9.33 -23.21
CA PHE A 43 -22.21 10.36 -23.96
C PHE A 43 -21.56 10.75 -25.29
N THR A 44 -20.33 10.31 -25.56
CA THR A 44 -19.61 10.64 -26.81
C THR A 44 -20.01 9.75 -28.01
N GLY A 45 -21.02 8.89 -27.87
CA GLY A 45 -21.56 8.06 -28.94
C GLY A 45 -20.55 7.01 -29.42
N ASN A 46 -20.27 6.96 -30.74
CA ASN A 46 -19.35 5.97 -31.31
C ASN A 46 -17.92 6.07 -30.78
N LEU A 47 -17.48 7.24 -30.32
CA LEU A 47 -16.15 7.40 -29.72
C LEU A 47 -16.01 6.65 -28.39
N ALA A 48 -17.12 6.38 -27.70
CA ALA A 48 -17.13 5.69 -26.42
C ALA A 48 -16.51 4.28 -26.51
N GLN A 49 -16.66 3.61 -27.65
CA GLN A 49 -16.09 2.27 -27.89
C GLN A 49 -14.57 2.25 -27.81
N VAL A 50 -13.90 3.37 -28.11
CA VAL A 50 -12.44 3.51 -28.01
C VAL A 50 -12.03 4.18 -26.69
N LEU A 51 -12.75 5.22 -26.29
CA LEU A 51 -12.43 6.02 -25.11
C LEU A 51 -12.56 5.21 -23.82
N VAL A 52 -13.61 4.40 -23.70
CA VAL A 52 -13.89 3.62 -22.49
C VAL A 52 -12.74 2.63 -22.23
N PRO A 53 -12.37 1.70 -23.14
CA PRO A 53 -11.23 0.81 -22.92
C PRO A 53 -9.92 1.56 -22.64
N MET A 54 -9.67 2.69 -23.32
CA MET A 54 -8.47 3.49 -23.11
C MET A 54 -8.38 4.03 -21.68
N ILE A 55 -9.50 4.48 -21.12
CA ILE A 55 -9.60 4.96 -19.74
C ILE A 55 -9.44 3.82 -18.74
N LEU A 56 -10.11 2.67 -18.96
CA LEU A 56 -9.96 1.51 -18.08
C LEU A 56 -8.52 1.03 -18.02
N LEU A 57 -7.84 0.95 -19.17
CA LEU A 57 -6.54 0.28 -19.29
C LEU A 57 -5.37 1.22 -18.95
N ASN A 58 -5.51 2.52 -19.17
CA ASN A 58 -4.47 3.50 -18.84
C ASN A 58 -4.81 4.29 -17.57
N VAL A 59 -5.86 5.11 -17.63
CA VAL A 59 -6.14 6.12 -16.59
C VAL A 59 -6.44 5.45 -15.24
N ASN A 60 -7.34 4.48 -15.22
CA ASN A 60 -7.73 3.78 -13.99
C ASN A 60 -6.58 2.94 -13.43
N THR A 61 -5.83 2.26 -14.30
CA THR A 61 -4.67 1.45 -13.93
C THR A 61 -3.58 2.31 -13.29
N ILE A 62 -3.26 3.46 -13.88
CA ILE A 62 -2.30 4.43 -13.35
C ILE A 62 -2.80 5.01 -12.02
N PHE A 63 -4.08 5.38 -11.94
CA PHE A 63 -4.70 5.88 -10.71
C PHE A 63 -4.58 4.87 -9.56
N VAL A 64 -4.99 3.61 -9.78
CA VAL A 64 -4.92 2.53 -8.78
C VAL A 64 -3.49 2.33 -8.32
N PHE A 65 -2.52 2.30 -9.23
CA PHE A 65 -1.11 2.14 -8.88
C PHE A 65 -0.60 3.30 -8.02
N ILE A 66 -0.82 4.54 -8.45
CA ILE A 66 -0.32 5.75 -7.77
C ILE A 66 -1.00 5.91 -6.41
N ALA A 67 -2.30 5.68 -6.31
CA ALA A 67 -3.04 5.79 -5.06
C ALA A 67 -2.52 4.79 -4.01
N CYS A 68 -2.34 3.52 -4.40
CA CYS A 68 -1.76 2.48 -3.57
C CYS A 68 -0.30 2.78 -3.19
N LEU A 69 0.50 3.29 -4.12
CA LEU A 69 1.90 3.67 -3.87
C LEU A 69 2.00 4.81 -2.84
N ILE A 70 1.22 5.89 -3.03
CA ILE A 70 1.21 7.04 -2.13
C ILE A 70 0.75 6.62 -0.73
N HIS A 71 -0.30 5.80 -0.66
CA HIS A 71 -0.80 5.29 0.61
C HIS A 71 0.27 4.48 1.34
N SER A 72 0.83 3.46 0.68
CA SER A 72 1.81 2.56 1.30
C SER A 72 3.08 3.27 1.76
N LYS A 73 3.53 4.26 0.98
CA LYS A 73 4.67 5.11 1.32
C LYS A 73 4.45 5.93 2.61
N LYS A 74 3.20 6.20 2.98
CA LYS A 74 2.87 7.06 4.13
C LYS A 74 2.40 6.27 5.36
N TYR A 75 1.72 5.14 5.18
CA TYR A 75 0.99 4.47 6.26
C TYR A 75 1.26 2.96 6.43
N ASN A 76 2.29 2.41 5.76
CA ASN A 76 2.65 0.97 5.68
C ASN A 76 1.79 0.15 4.69
N PHE A 77 2.27 -1.07 4.44
CA PHE A 77 1.65 -2.03 3.53
C PHE A 77 0.24 -2.42 3.99
N SER A 78 -0.76 -2.25 3.12
CA SER A 78 -2.14 -2.66 3.39
C SER A 78 -2.80 -3.32 2.17
N VAL A 79 -3.23 -4.57 2.34
CA VAL A 79 -3.98 -5.32 1.31
C VAL A 79 -5.43 -4.84 1.20
N LEU A 80 -5.95 -4.21 2.26
CA LEU A 80 -7.35 -3.78 2.33
C LEU A 80 -7.68 -2.71 1.28
N ILE A 81 -6.72 -1.87 0.90
CA ILE A 81 -6.93 -0.77 -0.05
C ILE A 81 -7.04 -1.26 -1.49
N PRO A 82 -6.10 -2.07 -2.02
CA PRO A 82 -6.26 -2.64 -3.36
C PRO A 82 -7.50 -3.54 -3.45
N LEU A 83 -7.85 -4.26 -2.37
CA LEU A 83 -9.09 -5.03 -2.31
C LEU A 83 -10.33 -4.12 -2.35
N ALA A 84 -10.35 -3.06 -1.56
CA ALA A 84 -11.46 -2.10 -1.55
C ALA A 84 -11.64 -1.47 -2.93
N LEU A 85 -10.57 -1.03 -3.59
CA LEU A 85 -10.62 -0.46 -4.94
C LEU A 85 -11.15 -1.47 -5.98
N ALA A 86 -10.71 -2.74 -5.91
CA ALA A 86 -11.19 -3.78 -6.80
C ALA A 86 -12.70 -4.05 -6.62
N ILE A 87 -13.17 -4.15 -5.38
CA ILE A 87 -14.60 -4.32 -5.06
C ILE A 87 -15.39 -3.09 -5.51
N PHE A 88 -14.84 -1.89 -5.29
CA PHE A 88 -15.49 -0.64 -5.63
C PHE A 88 -15.64 -0.42 -7.14
N TYR A 89 -14.85 -1.12 -7.95
CA TYR A 89 -14.99 -1.11 -9.41
C TYR A 89 -16.11 -2.03 -9.90
N ILE A 90 -16.50 -3.08 -9.15
CA ILE A 90 -17.52 -4.05 -9.59
C ILE A 90 -18.86 -3.40 -9.94
N PRO A 91 -19.45 -2.48 -9.13
CA PRO A 91 -20.72 -1.87 -9.48
C PRO A 91 -20.67 -1.06 -10.78
N THR A 92 -19.51 -0.46 -11.09
CA THR A 92 -19.28 0.23 -12.38
C THR A 92 -19.52 -0.71 -13.56
N VAL A 93 -18.99 -1.94 -13.49
CA VAL A 93 -19.16 -2.93 -14.57
C VAL A 93 -20.62 -3.29 -14.77
N ILE A 94 -21.35 -3.50 -13.67
CA ILE A 94 -22.75 -3.90 -13.69
C ILE A 94 -23.65 -2.77 -14.21
N ILE A 95 -23.42 -1.53 -13.77
CA ILE A 95 -24.30 -0.39 -14.06
C ILE A 95 -23.98 0.24 -15.41
N LEU A 96 -22.71 0.50 -15.68
CA LEU A 96 -22.27 1.26 -16.86
C LEU A 96 -22.01 0.35 -18.05
N TYR A 97 -21.10 -0.61 -17.91
CA TYR A 97 -20.66 -1.41 -19.06
C TYR A 97 -21.66 -2.50 -19.45
N ARG A 98 -22.39 -3.06 -18.48
CA ARG A 98 -23.36 -4.17 -18.65
C ARG A 98 -22.77 -5.40 -19.35
N ASP A 99 -21.45 -5.50 -19.39
CA ASP A 99 -20.70 -6.57 -20.02
C ASP A 99 -19.66 -7.11 -19.01
N PHE A 100 -19.77 -8.42 -18.75
CA PHE A 100 -18.95 -9.14 -17.79
C PHE A 100 -17.49 -9.28 -18.23
N HIS A 101 -17.16 -9.09 -19.51
CA HIS A 101 -15.76 -9.07 -19.95
C HIS A 101 -14.93 -8.02 -19.21
N TYR A 102 -15.54 -6.88 -18.85
CA TYR A 102 -14.88 -5.81 -18.11
C TYR A 102 -14.66 -6.13 -16.62
N MET A 103 -15.21 -7.23 -16.12
CA MET A 103 -15.00 -7.68 -14.73
C MET A 103 -13.57 -8.19 -14.49
N MET A 104 -12.88 -8.65 -15.54
CA MET A 104 -11.48 -9.06 -15.47
C MET A 104 -10.56 -7.91 -15.01
N PHE A 105 -10.93 -6.65 -15.30
CA PHE A 105 -10.17 -5.48 -14.84
C PHE A 105 -10.16 -5.35 -13.31
N ALA A 106 -11.14 -5.89 -12.59
CA ALA A 106 -11.11 -5.92 -11.12
C ALA A 106 -9.90 -6.72 -10.59
N ALA A 107 -9.63 -7.87 -11.21
CA ALA A 107 -8.46 -8.69 -10.87
C ALA A 107 -7.16 -7.98 -11.25
N ILE A 108 -7.12 -7.31 -12.42
CA ILE A 108 -5.98 -6.51 -12.86
C ILE A 108 -5.70 -5.40 -11.85
N TYR A 109 -6.71 -4.62 -11.44
CA TYR A 109 -6.55 -3.54 -10.46
C TYR A 109 -6.13 -4.05 -9.09
N LEU A 110 -6.59 -5.23 -8.68
CA LEU A 110 -6.14 -5.85 -7.44
C LEU A 110 -4.65 -6.20 -7.49
N VAL A 111 -4.21 -6.90 -8.53
CA VAL A 111 -2.79 -7.27 -8.72
C VAL A 111 -1.92 -6.02 -8.82
N LEU A 112 -2.34 -5.05 -9.64
CA LEU A 112 -1.60 -3.83 -9.88
C LEU A 112 -1.54 -2.92 -8.64
N GLY A 113 -2.64 -2.86 -7.88
CA GLY A 113 -2.71 -2.18 -6.60
C GLY A 113 -1.80 -2.84 -5.56
N LEU A 114 -1.72 -4.17 -5.52
CA LEU A 114 -0.75 -4.90 -4.69
C LEU A 114 0.70 -4.58 -5.09
N PHE A 115 1.00 -4.48 -6.39
CA PHE A 115 2.31 -4.01 -6.86
C PHE A 115 2.60 -2.56 -6.45
N GLY A 116 1.62 -1.67 -6.53
CA GLY A 116 1.73 -0.28 -6.07
C GLY A 116 2.01 -0.19 -4.56
N GLU A 117 1.27 -0.96 -3.77
CA GLU A 117 1.49 -1.10 -2.33
C GLU A 117 2.87 -1.68 -2.02
N PHE A 118 3.26 -2.77 -2.68
CA PHE A 118 4.58 -3.39 -2.47
C PHE A 118 5.74 -2.45 -2.82
N THR A 119 5.64 -1.74 -3.95
CA THR A 119 6.66 -0.75 -4.35
C THR A 119 6.72 0.41 -3.36
N GLY A 120 5.58 0.99 -2.96
CA GLY A 120 5.53 2.05 -1.96
C GLY A 120 6.14 1.63 -0.61
N TYR A 121 5.86 0.40 -0.17
CA TYR A 121 6.43 -0.17 1.04
C TYR A 121 7.95 -0.37 0.94
N LEU A 122 8.47 -0.87 -0.19
CA LEU A 122 9.92 -0.97 -0.41
C LEU A 122 10.62 0.40 -0.37
N PHE A 123 9.98 1.44 -0.91
CA PHE A 123 10.48 2.81 -0.81
C PHE A 123 10.46 3.34 0.63
N LEU A 124 9.43 3.03 1.42
CA LEU A 124 9.37 3.35 2.85
C LEU A 124 10.48 2.65 3.63
N LYS A 125 10.69 1.35 3.36
CA LYS A 125 11.78 0.56 3.96
C LYS A 125 13.14 1.14 3.59
N ARG A 126 13.35 1.60 2.35
CA ARG A 126 14.56 2.37 1.97
C ARG A 126 14.66 3.70 2.71
N LYS A 127 13.57 4.43 2.97
CA LYS A 127 13.63 5.72 3.70
C LYS A 127 13.96 5.54 5.19
N HIS A 128 13.38 4.53 5.82
CA HIS A 128 13.73 4.15 7.20
C HIS A 128 15.15 3.57 7.29
N ASN A 129 15.54 2.74 6.31
CA ASN A 129 16.87 2.15 6.25
C ASN A 129 17.94 3.13 5.74
N LYS A 130 17.60 4.24 5.06
CA LYS A 130 18.56 5.30 4.70
C LYS A 130 19.07 6.08 5.93
N ARG A 131 18.43 5.95 7.10
CA ARG A 131 19.00 6.39 8.38
C ARG A 131 20.01 5.41 8.97
N GLN A 132 20.20 4.24 8.36
CA GLN A 132 21.20 3.26 8.77
C GLN A 132 21.98 2.80 7.53
N PRO A 133 23.18 3.37 7.25
CA PRO A 133 23.92 3.04 6.04
C PRO A 133 24.10 1.52 5.91
N PHE A 134 23.84 1.03 4.70
CA PHE A 134 24.03 -0.36 4.30
C PHE A 134 25.49 -0.74 4.62
N GLY A 135 25.69 -1.59 5.64
CA GLY A 135 27.03 -1.97 6.14
C GLY A 135 27.27 -1.73 7.64
N LEU A 136 26.48 -0.88 8.31
CA LEU A 136 26.71 -0.60 9.74
C LEU A 136 26.26 -1.74 10.68
N ASN A 137 25.30 -2.57 10.26
CA ASN A 137 24.84 -3.71 11.07
C ASN A 137 25.89 -4.82 11.22
N ARG A 138 26.81 -5.00 10.26
CA ARG A 138 27.92 -5.95 10.46
C ARG A 138 28.97 -5.41 11.43
N LEU A 139 29.21 -4.10 11.45
CA LEU A 139 30.20 -3.47 12.32
C LEU A 139 29.70 -3.25 13.76
N VAL A 140 28.41 -2.93 13.96
CA VAL A 140 27.84 -2.72 15.30
C VAL A 140 27.56 -4.05 16.01
N ASN A 141 27.07 -5.08 15.30
CA ASN A 141 26.90 -6.40 15.90
C ASN A 141 28.25 -7.12 16.10
N GLY A 142 29.21 -6.96 15.18
CA GLY A 142 30.56 -7.50 15.36
C GLY A 142 31.36 -6.85 16.51
N LYS A 143 31.13 -5.56 16.83
CA LYS A 143 31.74 -4.91 18.00
C LYS A 143 31.06 -5.26 19.32
N LYS A 144 29.76 -5.55 19.34
CA LYS A 144 29.07 -6.01 20.57
C LYS A 144 29.45 -7.45 20.93
N GLU A 145 29.63 -8.34 19.96
CA GLU A 145 30.11 -9.70 20.23
C GLU A 145 31.57 -9.74 20.69
N LYS A 146 32.45 -8.89 20.15
CA LYS A 146 33.87 -8.83 20.59
C LYS A 146 34.11 -8.11 21.91
N LYS A 147 33.16 -7.33 22.43
CA LYS A 147 33.26 -6.69 23.76
C LYS A 147 32.63 -7.50 24.89
N ALA A 148 31.87 -8.56 24.58
CA ALA A 148 31.14 -9.31 25.59
C ALA A 148 31.95 -10.43 26.27
N LYS A 149 33.15 -10.78 25.80
CA LYS A 149 34.10 -11.71 26.46
C LYS A 149 35.51 -11.33 25.99
N PRO A 150 36.55 -11.24 26.85
CA PRO A 150 36.74 -12.04 28.07
C PRO A 150 37.29 -11.26 29.29
N GLN A 151 37.05 -11.74 30.52
CA GLN A 151 38.16 -11.93 31.46
C GLN A 151 37.79 -12.94 32.54
N LYS A 152 38.55 -14.05 32.51
CA LYS A 152 38.78 -15.01 33.60
C LYS A 152 38.98 -14.25 34.91
N ASN A 153 38.20 -14.57 35.94
CA ASN A 153 38.68 -14.38 37.30
C ASN A 153 39.29 -15.70 37.78
N LYS A 154 40.63 -15.80 37.64
CA LYS A 154 41.46 -16.76 38.37
C LYS A 154 41.77 -16.13 39.72
N ASN A 155 41.76 -16.98 40.75
CA ASN A 155 42.26 -16.80 42.12
C ASN A 155 41.29 -16.23 43.15
N SER A 156 40.69 -17.14 43.94
CA SER A 156 40.85 -17.03 45.39
C SER A 156 41.61 -18.25 45.89
N LYS A 157 42.81 -18.00 46.42
CA LYS A 157 43.69 -18.95 47.11
C LYS A 157 43.22 -19.07 48.56
N LYS A 158 43.36 -20.28 49.12
CA LYS A 158 43.70 -20.60 50.52
C LYS A 158 42.78 -20.04 51.62
N LYS A 159 42.13 -20.97 52.32
CA LYS A 159 42.56 -21.39 53.66
C LYS A 159 42.25 -22.86 53.85
#